data_AF-A0AAV6L534-F1
#
_entry.id   AF-A0AAV6L534-F1
#
_cell.length_a   1.000
_cell.length_b   1.000
_cell.length_c   1.000
_cell.angle_alpha   90.00
_cell.angle_beta   90.00
_cell.angle_gamma   90.00
#
_symmetry.space_group_name_H-M   'P 1'
#
loop_
_entity.id
_entity.type
_entity.pdbx_description
1 polymer ?
#
loop_
_entity_poly.entity_id
_entity_poly.type
_entity_poly.pdbx_seq_one_letter_code
_entity_poly.pdbx_strand_id
1 'polypeptide(L)'
;MSVSLTVMTFNLLEDQPEDSPNSWQKRRDLCLSVITSYSPNILCTQQGVSSQLEYLQQGLPGYDQFGISRKGAEDTSDQHCTIFYDKEKVELLEGGTFWLSESPSVPGSTSWGSEVPCIATWAISFLL
;
A
#
# COMPACT_ATOMS: atom_id res chain seq x y z
N MET A 1 0.19 17.17 26.24
CA MET A 1 0.02 17.57 24.82
C MET A 1 -0.63 16.40 24.11
N SER A 2 -1.70 16.63 23.34
CA SER A 2 -2.29 15.59 22.50
C SER A 2 -1.48 15.55 21.20
N VAL A 3 -0.94 14.40 20.84
CA VAL A 3 -0.36 14.21 19.51
C VAL A 3 -1.50 13.77 18.59
N SER A 4 -1.64 14.44 17.44
CA SER A 4 -2.68 14.15 16.46
C SER A 4 -2.09 13.30 15.35
N LEU A 5 -2.71 12.16 15.06
CA LEU A 5 -2.32 11.27 13.97
C LEU A 5 -3.44 11.25 12.93
N THR A 6 -3.12 11.57 11.68
CA THR A 6 -4.03 11.41 10.55
C THR A 6 -3.69 10.14 9.76
N VAL A 7 -4.70 9.32 9.53
CA VAL A 7 -4.58 8.04 8.83
C VAL A 7 -5.58 8.00 7.68
N MET A 8 -5.16 7.41 6.55
CA MET A 8 -6.00 7.18 5.39
C MET A 8 -5.91 5.71 4.96
N THR A 9 -7.05 5.11 4.62
CA THR A 9 -7.08 3.85 3.85
C THR A 9 -7.62 4.14 2.45
N PHE A 10 -6.95 3.66 1.42
CA PHE A 10 -7.31 3.97 0.05
C PHE A 10 -7.01 2.81 -0.91
N ASN A 11 -8.05 2.10 -1.34
CA ASN A 11 -7.91 1.07 -2.35
C ASN A 11 -7.64 1.71 -3.71
N LEU A 12 -6.52 1.36 -4.33
CA LEU A 12 -6.10 1.93 -5.60
C LEU A 12 -6.83 1.34 -6.79
N LEU A 13 -7.60 0.27 -6.64
CA LEU A 13 -8.20 -0.51 -7.71
C LEU A 13 -7.14 -1.07 -8.67
N GLU A 14 -7.31 -2.32 -9.09
CA GLU A 14 -6.47 -2.90 -10.15
C GLU A 14 -6.50 -2.05 -11.44
N ASP A 15 -5.43 -2.11 -12.22
CA ASP A 15 -5.41 -1.44 -13.51
C ASP A 15 -6.40 -2.11 -14.48
N GLN A 16 -7.03 -1.28 -15.31
CA GLN A 16 -7.98 -1.70 -16.31
C GLN A 16 -7.40 -1.39 -17.70
N PRO A 17 -7.86 -2.07 -18.77
CA PRO A 17 -7.42 -1.78 -20.14
C PRO A 17 -7.46 -0.29 -20.47
N GLU A 18 -6.51 0.20 -21.28
CA GLU A 18 -6.28 1.63 -21.53
C GLU A 18 -7.53 2.37 -22.05
N ASP A 19 -8.36 1.69 -22.83
CA ASP A 19 -9.62 2.19 -23.37
C ASP A 19 -10.71 2.35 -22.29
N SER A 20 -10.63 1.61 -21.18
CA SER A 20 -11.54 1.75 -20.03
C SER A 20 -11.54 3.18 -19.48
N PRO A 21 -12.70 3.76 -19.13
CA PRO A 21 -12.75 5.04 -18.43
C PRO A 21 -12.08 4.98 -17.05
N ASN A 22 -11.93 3.78 -16.49
CA ASN A 22 -11.33 3.54 -15.17
C ASN A 22 -9.87 3.02 -15.26
N SER A 23 -9.21 3.14 -16.42
CA SER A 23 -7.79 2.80 -16.54
C SER A 23 -6.95 3.64 -15.59
N TRP A 24 -5.88 3.05 -15.05
CA TRP A 24 -4.97 3.74 -14.12
C TRP A 24 -4.48 5.06 -14.70
N GLN A 25 -4.11 5.06 -15.98
CA GLN A 25 -3.61 6.24 -16.68
C GLN A 25 -4.57 7.45 -16.59
N LYS A 26 -5.90 7.22 -16.61
CA LYS A 26 -6.91 8.28 -16.55
C LYS A 26 -7.21 8.76 -15.14
N ARG A 27 -6.87 7.97 -14.11
CA ARG A 27 -7.23 8.25 -12.71
C ARG A 27 -6.06 8.49 -11.77
N ARG A 28 -4.82 8.17 -12.17
CA ARG A 28 -3.62 8.29 -11.34
C ARG A 28 -3.41 9.70 -10.77
N ASP A 29 -3.64 10.73 -11.58
CA ASP A 29 -3.49 12.14 -11.17
C ASP A 29 -4.56 12.53 -10.14
N LEU A 30 -5.79 12.04 -10.32
CA LEU A 30 -6.89 12.24 -9.36
C LEU A 30 -6.63 11.52 -8.04
N CYS A 31 -6.16 10.27 -8.08
CA CYS A 31 -5.77 9.51 -6.90
C CYS A 31 -4.70 10.28 -6.10
N LEU A 32 -3.65 10.76 -6.76
CA LEU A 32 -2.59 11.54 -6.12
C LEU A 32 -3.12 12.87 -5.56
N SER A 33 -3.99 13.57 -6.29
CA SER A 33 -4.63 14.81 -5.84
C SER A 33 -5.44 14.61 -4.55
N VAL A 34 -6.21 13.52 -4.46
CA VAL A 34 -6.95 13.17 -3.23
C VAL A 34 -5.97 12.95 -2.07
N ILE A 35 -4.97 12.09 -2.24
CA ILE A 35 -4.00 11.78 -1.17
C ILE A 35 -3.31 13.07 -0.68
N THR A 36 -2.80 13.89 -1.61
CA THR A 36 -2.09 15.13 -1.28
C THR A 36 -2.99 16.19 -0.65
N SER A 37 -4.26 16.29 -1.06
CA SER A 37 -5.21 17.24 -0.46
C SER A 37 -5.49 16.98 1.03
N TYR A 38 -5.48 15.71 1.45
CA TYR A 38 -5.66 15.33 2.85
C TYR A 38 -4.33 15.22 3.61
N SER A 39 -3.21 14.97 2.92
CA SER A 39 -1.86 14.88 3.50
C SER A 39 -1.80 14.03 4.79
N PRO A 40 -2.24 12.75 4.75
CA PRO A 40 -2.29 11.90 5.94
C PRO A 40 -0.87 11.57 6.45
N ASN A 41 -0.67 11.45 7.77
CA ASN A 41 0.63 11.01 8.30
C ASN A 41 0.95 9.57 7.88
N ILE A 42 -0.09 8.73 7.76
CA ILE A 42 0.01 7.34 7.30
C ILE A 42 -1.09 7.08 6.26
N LEU A 43 -0.71 6.52 5.12
CA LEU A 43 -1.60 6.08 4.05
C LEU A 43 -1.45 4.57 3.84
N CYS A 44 -2.51 3.81 4.02
CA CYS A 44 -2.55 2.38 3.73
C CYS A 44 -3.28 2.15 2.40
N THR A 45 -2.60 1.60 1.40
CA THR A 45 -3.19 1.27 0.10
C THR A 45 -3.54 -0.21 0.00
N GLN A 46 -4.48 -0.52 -0.91
CA GLN A 46 -4.82 -1.90 -1.29
C GLN A 46 -4.84 -2.00 -2.83
N GLN A 47 -4.65 -3.22 -3.34
CA GLN A 47 -4.61 -3.53 -4.78
C GLN A 47 -3.51 -2.81 -5.58
N GLY A 48 -2.57 -2.14 -4.92
CA GLY A 48 -1.49 -1.43 -5.60
C GLY A 48 -0.54 -2.42 -6.27
N VAL A 49 -0.37 -2.30 -7.59
CA VAL A 49 0.73 -2.95 -8.31
C VAL A 49 1.94 -2.02 -8.38
N SER A 50 3.13 -2.57 -8.65
CA SER A 50 4.40 -1.84 -8.59
C SER A 50 4.38 -0.52 -9.37
N SER A 51 3.85 -0.49 -10.59
CA SER A 51 3.76 0.73 -11.41
C SER A 51 2.85 1.81 -10.80
N GLN A 52 1.77 1.44 -10.12
CA GLN A 52 0.90 2.39 -9.43
C GLN A 52 1.57 2.96 -8.18
N LEU A 53 2.24 2.09 -7.41
CA LEU A 53 2.95 2.47 -6.20
C LEU A 53 4.16 3.37 -6.50
N GLU A 54 4.91 3.06 -7.55
CA GLU A 54 6.01 3.90 -8.04
C GLU A 54 5.53 5.29 -8.46
N TYR A 55 4.40 5.37 -9.17
CA TYR A 55 3.81 6.66 -9.53
C TYR A 55 3.42 7.46 -8.28
N LEU A 56 2.79 6.82 -7.29
CA LEU A 56 2.47 7.49 -6.02
C LEU A 56 3.73 7.94 -5.27
N GLN A 57 4.77 7.10 -5.21
CA GLN A 57 6.04 7.43 -4.56
C GLN A 57 6.73 8.65 -5.20
N GLN A 58 6.67 8.76 -6.54
CA GLN A 58 7.17 9.93 -7.26
C GLN A 58 6.36 11.21 -6.93
N GLY A 59 5.04 11.07 -6.76
CA GLY A 59 4.16 12.17 -6.38
C GLY A 59 4.18 12.54 -4.89
N LEU A 60 4.75 11.69 -4.04
CA LEU A 60 4.79 11.83 -2.58
C LEU A 60 6.25 11.83 -2.06
N PRO A 61 7.11 12.78 -2.47
CA PRO A 61 8.54 12.74 -2.15
C PRO A 61 8.87 12.79 -0.63
N GLY A 62 7.97 13.37 0.17
CA GLY A 62 8.08 13.41 1.64
C GLY A 62 7.71 12.10 2.34
N TYR A 63 7.17 11.12 1.60
CA TYR A 63 6.75 9.84 2.15
C TYR A 63 7.78 8.77 1.83
N ASP A 64 7.92 7.81 2.74
CA ASP A 64 8.49 6.49 2.44
C ASP A 64 7.37 5.45 2.39
N GLN A 65 7.68 4.26 1.90
CA GLN A 65 6.74 3.15 1.78
C GLN A 65 7.28 1.85 2.35
N PHE A 66 6.38 1.01 2.87
CA PHE A 66 6.68 -0.30 3.44
C PHE A 66 5.63 -1.33 3.01
N GLY A 67 6.08 -2.54 2.70
CA GLY A 67 5.24 -3.67 2.31
C GLY A 67 5.82 -4.45 1.13
N ILE A 68 5.38 -5.69 0.96
CA ILE A 68 5.77 -6.57 -0.15
C ILE A 68 4.55 -7.05 -0.93
N SER A 69 4.80 -7.60 -2.12
CA SER A 69 3.73 -8.16 -2.94
C SER A 69 3.11 -9.38 -2.26
N ARG A 70 1.84 -9.65 -2.57
CA ARG A 70 1.16 -10.87 -2.14
C ARG A 70 1.77 -12.17 -2.69
N LYS A 71 2.74 -12.09 -3.60
CA LYS A 71 3.54 -13.25 -4.04
C LYS A 71 4.86 -13.41 -3.29
N GLY A 72 5.27 -12.41 -2.50
CA GLY A 72 6.52 -12.40 -1.72
C GLY A 72 7.42 -11.22 -2.07
N ALA A 73 8.56 -11.13 -1.39
CA ALA A 73 9.54 -10.06 -1.61
C ALA A 73 10.29 -10.20 -2.96
N GLU A 74 10.47 -11.43 -3.43
CA GLU A 74 11.21 -11.74 -4.67
C GLU A 74 10.36 -11.58 -5.94
N ASP A 75 9.03 -11.60 -5.82
CA ASP A 75 8.11 -11.46 -6.95
C ASP A 75 7.17 -10.27 -6.72
N THR A 76 7.52 -9.14 -7.34
CA THR A 76 6.76 -7.87 -7.26
C THR A 76 5.71 -7.72 -8.36
N SER A 77 5.38 -8.80 -9.09
CA SER A 77 4.46 -8.76 -10.23
C SER A 77 2.98 -8.59 -9.86
N ASP A 78 2.65 -8.65 -8.58
CA ASP A 78 1.28 -8.72 -8.09
C ASP A 78 0.99 -7.67 -7.00
N GLN A 79 -0.27 -7.60 -6.57
CA GLN A 79 -0.81 -6.58 -5.66
C GLN A 79 -0.13 -6.54 -4.29
N HIS A 80 -0.08 -5.35 -3.72
CA HIS A 80 0.47 -5.05 -2.39
C HIS A 80 -0.61 -4.46 -1.47
N CYS A 81 -0.36 -4.57 -0.17
CA CYS A 81 -1.00 -3.76 0.86
C CYS A 81 0.05 -2.79 1.42
N THR A 82 0.34 -1.71 0.69
CA THR A 82 1.48 -0.82 1.01
C THR A 82 1.11 0.22 2.06
N ILE A 83 2.02 0.45 3.00
CA ILE A 83 1.93 1.53 3.99
C ILE A 83 2.89 2.64 3.56
N PHE A 84 2.36 3.79 3.19
CA PHE A 84 3.11 5.03 3.02
C PHE A 84 3.08 5.84 4.32
N TYR A 85 4.18 6.49 4.68
CA TYR A 85 4.26 7.32 5.88
C TYR A 85 5.10 8.58 5.67
N ASP A 86 4.68 9.70 6.26
CA ASP A 86 5.38 10.98 6.21
C ASP A 86 6.66 10.92 7.06
N LYS A 87 7.83 10.96 6.41
CA LYS A 87 9.15 10.79 7.06
C LYS A 87 9.47 11.84 8.12
N GLU A 88 8.85 13.01 8.04
CA GLU A 88 9.10 14.09 9.02
C GLU A 88 8.28 13.90 10.30
N LYS A 89 7.27 13.01 10.27
CA LYS A 89 6.34 12.80 11.38
C LYS A 89 6.33 11.37 11.89
N VAL A 90 6.70 10.40 11.07
CA VAL A 90 6.58 8.98 11.40
C VAL A 90 7.90 8.28 11.12
N GLU A 91 8.41 7.59 12.14
CA GLU A 91 9.55 6.69 12.04
C GLU A 91 9.05 5.24 12.06
N LEU A 92 9.45 4.44 11.06
CA LEU A 92 9.20 3.00 11.04
C LEU A 92 10.24 2.29 11.91
N LEU A 93 9.79 1.58 12.96
CA LEU A 93 10.67 0.84 13.86
C LEU A 93 10.77 -0.64 13.47
N GLU A 94 9.63 -1.24 13.17
CA GLU A 94 9.53 -2.65 12.81
C GLU A 94 8.32 -2.83 11.89
N GLY A 95 8.33 -3.85 11.05
CA GLY A 95 7.18 -4.19 10.24
C GLY A 95 7.31 -5.56 9.60
N GLY A 96 6.21 -6.03 9.04
CA GLY A 96 6.20 -7.28 8.30
C GLY A 96 4.99 -7.41 7.38
N THR A 97 5.01 -8.46 6.58
CA THR A 97 3.86 -8.90 5.79
C THR A 97 3.67 -10.39 6.02
N PHE A 98 2.43 -10.80 6.27
CA PHE A 98 2.07 -12.21 6.40
C PHE A 98 0.84 -12.52 5.56
N TRP A 99 0.72 -13.79 5.20
CA TRP A 99 -0.39 -14.29 4.40
C TRP A 99 -1.57 -14.66 5.30
N LEU A 100 -2.77 -14.28 4.89
CA LEU A 100 -4.01 -14.66 5.54
C LEU A 100 -4.35 -16.09 5.12
N SER A 101 -3.64 -17.05 5.74
CA SER A 101 -3.73 -18.48 5.45
C SER A 101 -3.38 -19.31 6.69
N GLU A 102 -3.53 -20.63 6.60
CA GLU A 102 -3.04 -21.59 7.61
C GLU A 102 -1.50 -21.64 7.67
N SER A 103 -0.80 -21.04 6.70
CA SER A 103 0.66 -20.99 6.61
C SER A 103 1.12 -19.53 6.40
N PRO A 104 0.94 -18.64 7.40
CA PRO A 104 1.08 -17.19 7.24
C PRO A 104 2.50 -16.73 6.90
N SER A 105 3.51 -17.58 7.11
CA SER A 105 4.91 -17.31 6.77
C SER A 105 5.31 -17.81 5.37
N VAL A 106 4.40 -18.47 4.63
CA VAL A 106 4.67 -19.03 3.30
C VAL A 106 4.16 -18.08 2.23
N PRO A 107 5.05 -17.49 1.40
CA PRO A 107 4.65 -16.60 0.34
C PRO A 107 3.67 -17.25 -0.65
N GLY A 108 2.61 -16.51 -1.00
CA GLY A 108 1.58 -16.97 -1.93
C GLY A 108 0.63 -18.03 -1.37
N SER A 109 0.68 -18.34 -0.08
CA SER A 109 -0.24 -19.32 0.52
C SER A 109 -1.68 -18.82 0.51
N THR A 110 -2.61 -19.77 0.28
CA THR A 110 -4.06 -19.55 0.28
C THR A 110 -4.73 -20.53 1.23
N SER A 111 -5.87 -20.16 1.80
CA SER A 111 -6.67 -21.03 2.66
C SER A 111 -8.15 -20.64 2.59
N TRP A 112 -9.01 -21.48 3.17
CA TRP A 112 -10.46 -21.23 3.32
C TRP A 112 -11.19 -20.90 2.01
N GLY A 113 -10.71 -21.42 0.88
CA GLY A 113 -11.32 -21.22 -0.43
C GLY A 113 -11.00 -19.90 -1.12
N SER A 114 -9.99 -19.15 -0.65
CA SER A 114 -9.53 -17.94 -1.35
C SER A 114 -8.96 -18.27 -2.73
N GLU A 115 -9.43 -17.58 -3.77
CA GLU A 115 -8.95 -17.74 -5.15
C GLU A 115 -7.53 -17.18 -5.37
N VAL A 116 -7.15 -16.19 -4.54
CA VAL A 116 -5.86 -15.50 -4.61
C VAL A 116 -5.24 -15.39 -3.22
N PRO A 117 -3.90 -15.26 -3.10
CA PRO A 117 -3.26 -14.98 -1.82
C PRO A 117 -3.76 -13.65 -1.24
N CYS A 118 -4.14 -13.66 0.02
CA CYS A 118 -4.48 -12.44 0.76
C CYS A 118 -3.36 -12.15 1.76
N ILE A 119 -3.00 -10.87 1.92
CA ILE A 119 -1.92 -10.45 2.83
C ILE A 119 -2.37 -9.36 3.78
N ALA A 120 -1.69 -9.28 4.92
CA ALA A 120 -1.70 -8.13 5.81
C ALA A 120 -0.28 -7.62 5.99
N THR A 121 -0.09 -6.32 5.76
CA THR A 121 1.14 -5.59 6.07
C THR A 121 0.93 -4.80 7.35
N TRP A 122 1.89 -4.86 8.26
CA TRP A 122 1.84 -4.14 9.54
C TRP A 122 3.15 -3.41 9.81
N ALA A 123 3.06 -2.35 10.60
CA ALA A 123 4.18 -1.54 11.04
C ALA A 123 4.00 -1.15 12.51
N ILE A 124 5.09 -1.21 13.27
CA ILE A 124 5.26 -0.51 14.54
C ILE A 124 6.03 0.78 14.23
N SER A 125 5.44 1.90 14.61
CA SER A 125 5.97 3.22 14.27
C SER A 125 5.99 4.14 15.48
N PHE A 126 6.95 5.06 15.47
CA PHE A 126 7.03 6.17 16.41
C PHE A 126 6.55 7.46 15.74
N LEU A 127 5.85 8.30 16.51
CA LEU A 127 5.36 9.61 16.06
C LEU A 127 6.34 10.65 16.61
N LEU A 128 7.02 11.33 15.69
CA LEU A 128 8.13 12.26 15.95
C LEU A 128 7.67 13.56 16.64
#